data_AF-E7QZS3-F1
#
_entry.id   AF-E7QZS3-F1
#
_cell.length_a   1.000
_cell.length_b   1.000
_cell.length_c   1.000
_cell.angle_alpha   90.00
_cell.angle_beta   90.00
_cell.angle_gamma   90.00
#
_symmetry.space_group_name_H-M   'P 1'
#
loop_
_entity.id
_entity.type
_entity.pdbx_description
1 polymer ?
#
loop_
_entity_poly.entity_id
_entity_poly.type
_entity_poly.pdbx_seq_one_letter_code
_entity_poly.pdbx_strand_id
1 'polypeptide(L)' 'MTSTYQRLEDGLEEKGEIMVKLAGGEELELHTHNVEFEEEPYIRIDADDQVHWVDASKIAHYWIHEEL' A
#
# COMPACT_ATOMS: atom_id res chain seq x y z
N MET A 1 7.52 17.92 0.99
CA MET A 1 7.29 16.75 1.87
C MET A 1 6.93 15.59 0.97
N THR A 2 7.60 14.45 1.09
CA THR A 2 7.27 13.25 0.31
C THR A 2 5.90 12.72 0.72
N SER A 3 4.99 12.51 -0.24
CA SER A 3 3.65 12.01 0.01
C SER A 3 3.68 10.57 0.50
N THR A 4 2.58 10.13 1.13
CA THR A 4 2.42 8.72 1.52
C THR A 4 2.50 7.80 0.32
N TYR A 5 1.94 8.23 -0.82
CA TYR A 5 2.02 7.51 -2.10
C TYR A 5 3.47 7.19 -2.47
N GLN A 6 4.34 8.22 -2.59
CA GLN A 6 5.73 8.01 -3.00
C GLN A 6 6.50 7.15 -1.97
N ARG A 7 6.23 7.33 -0.67
CA ARG A 7 6.88 6.51 0.37
C ARG A 7 6.53 5.03 0.27
N LEU A 8 5.30 4.72 -0.13
CA LEU A 8 4.84 3.35 -0.31
C LEU A 8 5.40 2.76 -1.60
N GLU A 9 5.45 3.54 -2.68
CA GLU A 9 6.05 3.12 -3.95
C GLU A 9 7.53 2.77 -3.77
N ASP A 10 8.32 3.71 -3.25
CA ASP A 10 9.76 3.51 -3.00
C ASP A 10 10.00 2.36 -2.01
N GLY A 11 9.18 2.29 -0.96
CA GLY A 11 9.31 1.26 0.06
C GLY A 11 8.96 -0.14 -0.47
N LEU A 12 7.94 -0.26 -1.32
CA LEU A 12 7.53 -1.53 -1.89
C LEU A 12 8.55 -2.02 -2.91
N GLU A 13 9.15 -1.10 -3.69
CA GLU A 13 10.28 -1.41 -4.57
C GLU A 13 11.49 -1.91 -3.77
N GLU A 14 11.82 -1.29 -2.62
CA GLU A 14 12.98 -1.67 -1.82
C GLU A 14 12.77 -2.97 -1.02
N LYS A 15 11.59 -3.15 -0.42
CA LYS A 15 11.34 -4.22 0.56
C LYS A 15 10.56 -5.40 0.00
N GLY A 16 9.89 -5.24 -1.13
CA GLY A 16 9.05 -6.27 -1.74
C GLY A 16 7.64 -6.37 -1.15
N GLU A 17 7.49 -6.06 0.14
CA GLU A 17 6.24 -6.18 0.89
C GLU A 17 6.05 -5.06 1.93
N ILE A 18 4.83 -4.54 2.02
CA ILE A 18 4.41 -3.51 2.98
C ILE A 18 3.00 -3.81 3.48
N MET A 19 2.77 -3.63 4.78
CA MET A 19 1.43 -3.57 5.36
C MET A 19 0.94 -2.13 5.44
N VAL A 20 -0.31 -1.88 5.06
CA VAL A 20 -0.99 -0.58 5.24
C VAL A 20 -2.22 -0.74 6.10
N LYS A 21 -2.51 0.27 6.92
CA LYS A 21 -3.75 0.39 7.69
C LYS A 21 -4.54 1.60 7.22
N LEU A 22 -5.75 1.36 6.72
CA LEU A 22 -6.67 2.40 6.29
C LEU A 22 -7.30 3.11 7.50
N ALA A 23 -7.83 4.31 7.30
CA ALA A 23 -8.51 5.07 8.35
C ALA A 23 -9.69 4.32 9.01
N GLY A 24 -10.32 3.38 8.29
CA GLY A 24 -11.38 2.51 8.81
C GLY A 24 -10.89 1.37 9.71
N GLY A 25 -9.58 1.18 9.84
CA GLY A 25 -8.96 0.12 10.62
C GLY A 25 -8.68 -1.17 9.84
N GLU A 26 -9.14 -1.27 8.59
CA GLU A 26 -8.79 -2.33 7.64
C GLU A 26 -7.29 -2.32 7.35
N GLU A 27 -6.70 -3.51 7.30
CA GLU A 27 -5.28 -3.72 7.00
C GLU A 27 -5.17 -4.47 5.67
N LEU A 28 -4.30 -3.99 4.79
CA LEU A 28 -4.04 -4.58 3.48
C LEU A 28 -2.54 -4.84 3.33
N GLU A 29 -2.23 -5.96 2.70
CA GLU A 29 -0.87 -6.40 2.39
C GLU A 29 -0.54 -6.06 0.94
N LEU A 30 0.49 -5.25 0.76
CA LEU A 30 0.98 -4.80 -0.53
C LEU A 30 2.21 -5.62 -0.87
N HIS A 31 2.19 -6.23 -2.05
CA HIS A 31 3.27 -6.96 -2.68
C HIS A 31 3.55 -6.38 -4.06
N THR A 32 4.79 -6.48 -4.51
CA THR A 32 5.19 -6.03 -5.86
C THR A 32 4.38 -6.64 -7.02
N HIS A 33 3.72 -7.77 -6.80
CA HIS A 33 2.92 -8.46 -7.82
C HIS A 33 1.40 -8.19 -7.71
N ASN A 34 0.92 -7.57 -6.64
CA ASN A 34 -0.50 -7.32 -6.42
C ASN A 34 -0.85 -5.82 -6.37
N VAL A 35 0.14 -4.92 -6.49
CA VAL A 35 -0.04 -3.47 -6.44
C VAL A 35 0.26 -2.81 -7.78
N GLU A 36 -0.61 -1.89 -8.18
CA GLU A 36 -0.37 -0.92 -9.24
C GLU A 36 -0.51 0.51 -8.67
N PHE A 37 0.57 1.28 -8.82
CA PHE A 37 0.66 2.70 -8.49
C PHE A 37 0.18 3.52 -9.71
N GLU A 38 -0.99 4.15 -9.60
CA GLU A 38 -1.69 4.82 -10.72
C GLU A 38 -1.42 6.35 -10.73
N GLU A 39 -2.40 7.18 -11.08
CA GLU A 39 -2.29 8.62 -10.87
C GLU A 39 -2.40 8.93 -9.35
N GLU A 40 -1.42 9.65 -8.79
CA GLU A 40 -1.43 10.02 -7.37
C GLU A 40 -2.77 10.70 -6.99
N PRO A 41 -3.46 10.29 -5.90
CA PRO A 41 -3.00 9.40 -4.83
C PRO A 41 -3.50 7.94 -4.92
N TYR A 42 -3.94 7.48 -6.09
CA TYR A 42 -4.65 6.21 -6.22
C TYR A 42 -3.73 4.99 -6.35
N ILE A 43 -4.01 3.97 -5.55
CA ILE A 43 -3.32 2.68 -5.56
C ILE A 43 -4.37 1.60 -5.80
N ARG A 44 -4.15 0.75 -6.80
CA ARG A 44 -4.96 -0.44 -7.06
C ARG A 44 -4.26 -1.64 -6.42
N ILE A 45 -5.01 -2.41 -5.63
CA ILE A 45 -4.51 -3.61 -4.95
C ILE A 45 -5.39 -4.79 -5.34
N ASP A 46 -4.81 -5.78 -6.01
CA ASP A 46 -5.48 -7.00 -6.46
C ASP A 46 -5.33 -8.10 -5.39
N ALA A 47 -6.28 -8.16 -4.44
CA ALA A 47 -6.32 -9.20 -3.42
C ALA A 47 -7.07 -10.43 -3.94
N ASP A 48 -6.85 -11.59 -3.30
CA ASP A 48 -7.34 -12.91 -3.76
C ASP A 48 -8.83 -12.93 -4.17
N ASP A 49 -9.70 -12.23 -3.43
CA ASP A 49 -11.15 -12.23 -3.62
C ASP A 49 -11.72 -10.92 -4.18
N GLN A 50 -10.94 -9.82 -4.18
CA GLN A 50 -11.41 -8.51 -4.64
C GLN A 50 -10.28 -7.52 -4.95
N VAL A 51 -10.61 -6.54 -5.80
CA VAL A 51 -9.74 -5.38 -6.08
C VAL A 51 -10.09 -4.23 -5.14
N HIS A 52 -9.10 -3.72 -4.40
CA HIS A 52 -9.22 -2.51 -3.59
C HIS A 52 -8.67 -1.30 -4.35
N TRP A 53 -9.43 -0.20 -4.32
CA TRP A 53 -8.98 1.11 -4.77
C TRP A 53 -8.73 1.98 -3.55
N VAL A 54 -7.47 2.30 -3.29
CA VAL A 54 -7.04 3.01 -2.09
C VAL A 54 -6.54 4.41 -2.47
N ASP A 55 -7.09 5.42 -1.80
CA ASP A 55 -6.51 6.76 -1.78
C ASP A 55 -5.40 6.79 -0.71
N ALA A 56 -4.14 6.95 -1.14
CA ALA A 56 -2.98 6.96 -0.26
C ALA A 56 -3.04 8.06 0.83
N SER A 57 -3.83 9.11 0.63
CA SER A 57 -4.07 10.15 1.65
C SER A 57 -4.96 9.67 2.82
N LYS A 58 -5.62 8.51 2.67
CA LYS A 58 -6.48 7.86 3.68
C LYS A 58 -5.79 6.74 4.45
N ILE A 59 -4.54 6.46 4.13
CA ILE A 59 -3.71 5.51 4.88
C ILE A 59 -3.30 6.16 6.19
N ALA A 60 -3.73 5.55 7.30
CA ALA A 60 -3.45 6.03 8.64
C ALA A 60 -2.04 5.64 9.10
N HIS A 61 -1.57 4.45 8.69
CA HIS A 61 -0.26 3.93 9.07
C HIS A 61 0.24 2.89 8.05
N TYR A 62 1.56 2.68 7.97
CA TYR A 62 2.18 1.60 7.20
C TYR A 62 3.46 1.10 7.89
N TRP A 63 3.81 -0.17 7.67
CA TRP A 63 5.03 -0.79 8.19
C TRP A 63 5.53 -1.90 7.26
N ILE A 64 6.81 -2.26 7.37
CA ILE A 64 7.39 -3.37 6.62
C ILE A 64 6.98 -4.68 7.29
N HIS A 65 6.48 -5.64 6.50
CA HIS A 65 6.24 -6.99 7.00
C HIS A 65 7.58 -7.72 7.10
N GLU A 66 8.05 -7.98 8.32
CA GLU A 66 9.19 -8.87 8.54
C GLU A 66 8.64 -10.19 9.07
N GLU A 67 8.70 -11.26 8.27
CA GLU A 67 8.49 -12.62 8.78
C GLU A 67 9.60 -12.92 9.80
N LEU A 68 9.21 -13.15 11.07
CA LEU A 68 10.11 -13.50 12.17
C LEU A 68 10.64 -14.93 12.10
#